data_AF-A0A1G9AAN2-F1
#
_entry.id   AF-A0A1G9AAN2-F1
#
_cell.length_a   1.000
_cell.length_b   1.000
_cell.length_c   1.000
_cell.angle_alpha   90.00
_cell.angle_beta   90.00
_cell.angle_gamma   90.00
#
_symmetry.space_group_name_H-M   'P 1'
#
loop_
_entity.id
_entity.type
_entity.pdbx_description
1 polymer ?
#
loop_
_entity_poly.entity_id
_entity_poly.type
_entity_poly.pdbx_seq_one_letter_code
_entity_poly.pdbx_strand_id
1 'polypeptide(L)' 'MSKHRRDCVKLCREAGLHPLETEDRGKHWAVVCVEGRVFCPSTPSDNRWRRNLYAVARRLGAMP' A
#
# COMPACT_ATOMS: atom_id res chain seq x y z
N MET A 1 11.80 2.83 -9.02
CA MET A 1 10.72 3.19 -8.05
C MET A 1 11.17 4.28 -7.09
N SER A 2 10.32 5.29 -6.87
CA SER A 2 10.54 6.29 -5.82
C SER A 2 10.60 5.63 -4.43
N LYS A 3 11.30 6.26 -3.48
CA LYS A 3 11.41 5.78 -2.10
C LYS A 3 10.02 5.51 -1.48
N HIS A 4 9.09 6.43 -1.74
CA HIS A 4 7.69 6.33 -1.28
C HIS A 4 6.98 5.06 -1.76
N ARG A 5 7.12 4.73 -3.05
CA ARG A 5 6.50 3.52 -3.61
C ARG A 5 7.06 2.25 -2.97
N ARG A 6 8.39 2.21 -2.77
CA ARG A 6 9.07 1.09 -2.08
C ARG A 6 8.58 0.93 -0.64
N ASP A 7 8.43 2.03 0.08
CA ASP A 7 7.93 2.02 1.46
C ASP A 7 6.49 1.47 1.52
N CYS A 8 5.61 1.85 0.58
CA CYS A 8 4.25 1.35 0.54
C CYS A 8 4.17 -0.17 0.26
N VAL A 9 4.95 -0.67 -0.69
CA VAL A 9 5.05 -2.11 -0.98
C VAL A 9 5.58 -2.87 0.24
N LYS A 10 6.60 -2.32 0.92
CA LYS A 10 7.14 -2.88 2.16
C LYS A 10 6.07 -2.98 3.25
N LEU A 11 5.30 -1.91 3.48
CA LEU A 11 4.22 -1.90 4.47
C LEU A 11 3.11 -2.92 4.15
N CYS A 12 2.82 -3.15 2.87
CA CYS A 12 1.87 -4.20 2.47
C CYS A 12 2.39 -5.60 2.83
N ARG A 13 3.69 -5.88 2.57
CA ARG A 13 4.33 -7.14 2.97
C ARG A 13 4.36 -7.33 4.49
N GLU A 14 4.70 -6.29 5.24
CA GLU A 14 4.69 -6.30 6.71
C GLU A 14 3.28 -6.51 7.29
N ALA A 15 2.24 -6.21 6.51
CA ALA A 15 0.85 -6.47 6.88
C ALA A 15 0.36 -7.88 6.48
N GLY A 16 1.24 -8.72 5.90
CA GLY A 16 0.92 -10.09 5.48
C GLY A 16 0.32 -10.20 4.08
N LEU A 17 0.27 -9.11 3.31
CA LEU A 17 -0.20 -9.16 1.92
C LEU A 17 0.91 -9.63 0.98
N HIS A 18 0.51 -10.11 -0.20
CA HIS A 18 1.42 -10.55 -1.27
C HIS A 18 1.38 -9.59 -2.47
N PRO A 19 2.24 -8.55 -2.53
CA PRO A 19 2.25 -7.59 -3.63
C PRO A 19 2.71 -8.23 -4.93
N LEU A 20 1.95 -8.02 -5.99
CA LEU A 20 2.24 -8.46 -7.35
C LEU A 20 2.84 -7.32 -8.17
N GLU A 21 2.14 -6.18 -8.22
CA GLU A 21 2.55 -5.03 -9.03
C GLU A 21 2.06 -3.70 -8.42
N THR A 22 2.49 -2.59 -9.02
CA THR A 22 2.00 -1.25 -8.66
C THR A 22 1.28 -0.64 -9.86
N GLU A 23 0.04 -0.21 -9.66
CA GLU A 23 -0.82 0.36 -10.70
C GLU A 23 -0.92 1.88 -10.53
N ASP A 24 -0.73 2.62 -11.62
CA ASP A 24 -0.95 4.07 -11.66
C ASP A 24 -2.38 4.37 -12.12
N ARG A 25 -3.11 5.18 -11.36
CA ARG A 25 -4.54 5.49 -11.57
C ARG A 25 -4.76 7.01 -11.69
N GLY A 26 -3.87 7.66 -12.43
CA GLY A 26 -3.90 9.09 -12.71
C GLY A 26 -3.42 9.91 -11.52
N LYS A 27 -4.34 10.35 -10.65
CA LYS A 27 -4.00 11.15 -9.45
C LYS A 27 -3.63 10.30 -8.23
N HIS A 28 -3.91 9.01 -8.31
CA HIS A 28 -3.67 8.04 -7.25
C HIS A 28 -2.94 6.85 -7.83
N TRP A 29 -2.37 6.03 -6.95
CA TRP A 29 -1.74 4.79 -7.34
C TRP A 29 -2.05 3.73 -6.28
N ALA A 30 -1.91 2.46 -6.65
CA ALA A 30 -2.21 1.35 -5.75
C ALA A 30 -1.14 0.27 -5.83
N VAL A 31 -1.01 -0.50 -4.76
CA VAL A 31 -0.30 -1.78 -4.75
C VAL A 31 -1.35 -2.86 -4.98
N VAL A 32 -1.18 -3.64 -6.05
CA VAL A 32 -2.00 -4.80 -6.34
C VAL A 32 -1.39 -5.98 -5.61
N CYS A 33 -2.17 -6.61 -4.74
CA CYS A 33 -1.81 -7.80 -3.99
C CYS A 33 -2.73 -8.97 -4.38
N VAL A 34 -2.35 -10.19 -4.01
CA VAL A 34 -3.19 -11.39 -4.22
C VAL A 34 -4.55 -11.25 -3.52
N GLU A 35 -4.56 -10.65 -2.33
CA GLU A 35 -5.75 -10.47 -1.49
C GLU A 35 -6.65 -9.32 -1.96
N GLY A 36 -6.15 -8.47 -2.86
CA GLY A 36 -6.86 -7.29 -3.32
C GLY A 36 -5.94 -6.11 -3.57
N ARG A 37 -6.49 -4.90 -3.57
CA ARG A 37 -5.74 -3.69 -3.93
C ARG A 37 -5.65 -2.74 -2.74
N VAL A 38 -4.46 -2.21 -2.48
CA VAL A 38 -4.21 -1.19 -1.45
C VAL A 38 -3.95 0.15 -2.13
N PHE A 39 -4.90 1.08 -1.98
CA PHE A 39 -4.73 2.45 -2.47
C PHE A 39 -3.69 3.19 -1.65
N CYS A 40 -2.67 3.68 -2.34
CA CYS A 40 -1.54 4.33 -1.71
C CYS A 40 -1.71 5.86 -1.75
N PRO A 41 -1.35 6.55 -0.67
CA PRO A 41 -1.38 8.00 -0.63
C PRO A 41 -0.39 8.58 -1.65
N SER A 42 -0.80 9.59 -2.40
CA SER A 42 0.04 10.26 -3.41
C SER A 42 0.92 11.37 -2.80
N THR A 43 0.52 11.93 -1.65
CA THR A 43 1.26 13.02 -0.98
C THR A 43 1.77 12.55 0.40
N PRO A 44 3.09 12.32 0.57
CA PRO A 44 3.67 11.88 1.83
C PRO A 44 4.06 13.06 2.73
N SER A 45 3.11 13.91 3.12
CA SER A 45 3.37 14.87 4.21
C SER A 45 3.15 14.17 5.56
N ASP A 46 4.10 14.34 6.48
CA ASP A 46 3.99 14.00 7.91
C ASP A 46 4.08 12.52 8.34
N ASN A 47 4.52 11.60 7.47
CA ASN A 47 4.68 10.15 7.76
C ASN A 47 3.41 9.42 8.29
N ARG A 48 2.32 10.12 8.62
CA ARG A 48 1.03 9.58 9.07
C ARG A 48 0.44 8.63 8.04
N TRP A 49 0.73 8.90 6.77
CA TRP A 49 0.40 8.05 5.64
C TRP A 49 0.85 6.59 5.82
N ARG A 50 1.99 6.34 6.49
CA ARG A 50 2.50 4.98 6.75
C ARG A 50 1.57 4.20 7.68
N ARG A 51 1.13 4.84 8.77
CA ARG A 51 0.22 4.23 9.75
C ARG A 51 -1.15 3.94 9.13
N ASN A 52 -1.66 4.89 8.34
CA ASN A 52 -2.92 4.72 7.63
C ASN A 52 -2.86 3.58 6.61
N LEU A 53 -1.79 3.55 5.79
CA LEU A 53 -1.59 2.50 4.81
C LEU A 53 -1.49 1.13 5.49
N TYR A 54 -0.67 1.02 6.54
CA TYR A 54 -0.51 -0.22 7.30
C TYR A 54 -1.83 -0.70 7.92
N ALA A 55 -2.63 0.21 8.48
CA ALA A 55 -3.94 -0.13 9.02
C ALA A 55 -4.91 -0.65 7.95
N VAL A 56 -4.92 -0.04 6.75
CA VAL A 56 -5.71 -0.52 5.61
C VAL A 56 -5.22 -1.88 5.14
N ALA A 57 -3.91 -2.04 4.96
CA ALA A 57 -3.31 -3.30 4.53
C ALA A 57 -3.60 -4.45 5.51
N ARG A 58 -3.50 -4.21 6.83
CA ARG A 58 -3.87 -5.22 7.84
C ARG A 58 -5.35 -5.60 7.79
N ARG A 59 -6.25 -4.65 7.54
CA ARG A 59 -7.69 -4.95 7.42
C ARG A 59 -7.95 -5.85 6.21
N LEU A 60 -7.25 -5.59 5.10
CA LEU A 60 -7.35 -6.41 3.90
C LEU A 60 -6.79 -7.81 4.13
N GLY A 61 -5.61 -7.94 4.78
CA GLY A 61 -5.01 -9.23 5.08
C GLY A 61 -5.73 -10.05 6.17
N ALA A 62 -6.59 -9.40 6.97
CA ALA A 62 -7.43 -10.06 7.97
C ALA A 62 -8.78 -10.53 7.39
N MET A 63 -9.09 -10.22 6.13
CA MET A 63 -10.21 -10.81 5.41
C MET A 63 -9.71 -12.05 4.67
N PRO A 64 -10.01 -13.27 5.16
CA PRO A 64 -9.66 -14.52 4.49
C PRO A 64 -10.44 -14.74 3.20
#